data_AF-A0A915ZQ58-F1
#
_entry.id   AF-A0A915ZQ58-F1
#
_cell.length_a   1.000
_cell.length_b   1.000
_cell.length_c   1.000
_cell.angle_alpha   90.00
_cell.angle_beta   90.00
_cell.angle_gamma   90.00
#
_symmetry.space_group_name_H-M   'P 1'
#
loop_
_entity.id
_entity.type
_entity.pdbx_description
1 polymer ?
#
loop_
_entity_poly.entity_id
_entity_poly.type
_entity_poly.pdbx_seq_one_letter_code
_entity_poly.pdbx_strand_id
1 'polypeptide(L)'
;MFIVYVLRCSHGKYYVGRTMDLGIRINQHKSIGTMWTRKYPYMGLLWQKRTNNEDLELSKTLEFMHLLGIDNVRGSIYSRPDLSFKERLEVYLNFNNKCSRCGRFGHSSNNCRCDICGEYGHLSYQCLNCYKCGGGPDHNFESCNKCYKCKSPYHYYWNCNNCYKCGGSGHFARECYM
;
A
#
# COMPACT_ATOMS: atom_id res chain seq x y z
N MET A 1 5.10 -1.69 -9.12
CA MET A 1 4.29 -0.80 -8.25
C MET A 1 3.05 -1.52 -7.77
N PHE A 2 2.80 -1.42 -6.47
CA PHE A 2 1.59 -1.84 -5.80
C PHE A 2 0.87 -0.61 -5.20
N ILE A 3 -0.32 -0.81 -4.66
CA ILE A 3 -1.13 0.19 -3.97
C ILE A 3 -1.15 -0.18 -2.49
N VAL A 4 -0.68 0.73 -1.63
CA VAL A 4 -0.97 0.70 -0.19
C VAL A 4 -2.25 1.50 0.03
N TYR A 5 -3.16 0.99 0.84
CA TYR A 5 -4.46 1.60 1.09
C TYR A 5 -4.85 1.52 2.56
N VAL A 6 -5.73 2.43 2.98
CA VAL A 6 -6.35 2.44 4.30
C VAL A 6 -7.87 2.45 4.15
N LEU A 7 -8.53 1.50 4.81
CA LEU A 7 -9.98 1.36 4.85
C LEU A 7 -10.51 1.86 6.20
N ARG A 8 -11.66 2.54 6.16
CA ARG A 8 -12.55 2.69 7.31
C ARG A 8 -13.40 1.43 7.41
N CYS A 9 -13.46 0.85 8.59
CA CYS A 9 -14.31 -0.26 8.95
C CYS A 9 -15.37 0.20 9.96
N SER A 10 -16.37 -0.64 10.22
CA SER A 10 -17.39 -0.37 11.23
C SER A 10 -16.78 -0.28 12.64
N HIS A 11 -17.54 0.26 13.60
CA HIS A 11 -17.13 0.39 15.02
C HIS A 11 -15.84 1.20 15.24
N GLY A 12 -15.56 2.18 14.37
CA GLY A 12 -14.36 3.02 14.48
C GLY A 12 -13.05 2.24 14.29
N LYS A 13 -13.08 1.13 13.54
CA LYS A 13 -11.90 0.33 13.22
C LYS A 13 -11.35 0.66 11.83
N TYR A 14 -10.08 0.34 11.61
CA TYR A 14 -9.38 0.65 10.37
C TYR A 14 -8.51 -0.52 9.93
N TYR A 15 -8.33 -0.66 8.62
CA TYR A 15 -7.48 -1.68 8.04
C TYR A 15 -6.49 -1.07 7.04
N VAL A 16 -5.21 -1.39 7.19
CA VAL A 16 -4.16 -1.03 6.25
C VAL A 16 -3.76 -2.28 5.47
N GLY A 17 -3.67 -2.16 4.15
CA GLY A 17 -3.28 -3.27 3.31
C GLY A 17 -2.52 -2.82 2.07
N ARG A 18 -1.92 -3.79 1.39
CA ARG A 18 -1.38 -3.62 0.03
C ARG A 18 -2.05 -4.53 -0.99
N THR A 19 -2.10 -4.08 -2.24
CA THR A 19 -2.68 -4.84 -3.36
C THR A 19 -2.14 -4.35 -4.69
N MET A 20 -2.25 -5.18 -5.73
CA MET A 20 -1.97 -4.79 -7.11
C MET A 20 -3.20 -4.21 -7.82
N ASP A 21 -4.39 -4.58 -7.34
CA ASP A 21 -5.68 -4.13 -7.87
C ASP A 21 -6.61 -3.78 -6.71
N LEU A 22 -6.88 -2.49 -6.54
CA LEU A 22 -7.65 -2.00 -5.40
C LEU A 22 -9.14 -2.29 -5.55
N GLY A 23 -9.69 -2.22 -6.76
CA GLY A 23 -11.10 -2.49 -7.01
C GLY A 23 -11.47 -3.92 -6.63
N ILE A 24 -10.68 -4.89 -7.13
CA ILE A 24 -10.84 -6.30 -6.75
C ILE A 24 -10.68 -6.48 -5.25
N ARG A 25 -9.67 -5.86 -4.64
CA ARG A 25 -9.40 -6.02 -3.21
C ARG A 25 -10.50 -5.44 -2.33
N ILE A 26 -11.08 -4.29 -2.68
CA ILE A 26 -12.23 -3.70 -1.98
C ILE A 26 -13.44 -4.63 -2.09
N ASN A 27 -13.70 -5.20 -3.28
CA ASN A 27 -14.80 -6.16 -3.44
C ASN A 27 -14.59 -7.43 -2.60
N GLN A 28 -13.34 -7.91 -2.50
CA GLN A 28 -13.00 -8.98 -1.55
C GLN A 28 -13.32 -8.57 -0.11
N HIS A 29 -12.97 -7.34 0.33
CA HIS A 29 -13.30 -6.86 1.68
C HIS A 29 -14.80 -6.75 1.96
N LYS A 30 -15.64 -6.58 0.93
CA LYS A 30 -17.10 -6.55 1.06
C LYS A 30 -17.73 -7.94 1.15
N SER A 31 -17.07 -8.97 0.64
CA SER A 31 -17.61 -10.34 0.60
C SER A 31 -16.89 -11.26 1.58
N ILE A 32 -15.66 -11.65 1.25
CA ILE A 32 -14.88 -12.62 2.00
C ILE A 32 -14.07 -11.93 3.10
N GLY A 33 -13.39 -10.84 2.79
CA GLY A 33 -12.58 -10.06 3.73
C GLY A 33 -11.38 -10.78 4.35
N THR A 34 -10.62 -10.04 5.13
CA THR A 34 -9.62 -10.57 6.06
C THR A 34 -10.29 -10.87 7.41
N MET A 35 -9.60 -11.56 8.33
CA MET A 35 -10.14 -11.76 9.69
C MET A 35 -10.63 -10.44 10.32
N TRP A 36 -9.86 -9.36 10.15
CA TRP A 36 -10.22 -8.04 10.65
C TRP A 36 -11.45 -7.46 9.94
N THR A 37 -11.50 -7.45 8.61
CA THR A 37 -12.63 -6.84 7.90
C THR A 37 -13.88 -7.72 7.84
N ARG A 38 -13.79 -9.01 8.18
CA ARG A 38 -14.94 -9.86 8.49
C ARG A 38 -15.56 -9.47 9.83
N LYS A 39 -14.72 -9.28 10.85
CA LYS A 39 -15.15 -8.84 12.18
C LYS A 39 -15.68 -7.40 12.16
N TYR A 40 -15.04 -6.53 11.39
CA TYR A 40 -15.40 -5.12 11.24
C TYR A 40 -15.61 -4.80 9.75
N PRO A 41 -16.86 -4.92 9.25
CA PRO A 41 -17.19 -4.70 7.85
C PRO A 41 -16.67 -3.39 7.24
N TYR A 42 -16.34 -3.43 5.94
CA TYR A 42 -15.89 -2.27 5.17
C TYR A 42 -16.94 -1.15 5.15
N MET A 43 -16.50 0.10 5.34
CA MET A 43 -17.33 1.30 5.29
C MET A 43 -16.84 2.36 4.29
N GLY A 44 -15.57 2.33 3.89
CA GLY A 44 -15.03 3.32 2.96
C GLY A 44 -13.52 3.22 2.75
N LEU A 45 -13.03 3.72 1.61
CA LEU A 45 -11.62 3.94 1.35
C LEU A 45 -11.23 5.33 1.88
N LEU A 46 -10.26 5.41 2.78
CA LEU A 46 -9.79 6.68 3.35
C LEU A 46 -8.55 7.22 2.67
N TRP A 47 -7.64 6.33 2.32
CA TRP A 47 -6.36 6.71 1.75
C TRP A 47 -5.85 5.62 0.82
N GLN A 48 -5.13 6.04 -0.22
CA GLN A 48 -4.39 5.15 -1.08
C GLN A 48 -3.14 5.84 -1.62
N LYS A 49 -2.10 5.07 -1.87
CA LYS A 49 -0.93 5.52 -2.61
C LYS A 49 -0.36 4.37 -3.42
N ARG A 50 -0.06 4.67 -4.66
CA ARG A 50 0.73 3.78 -5.49
C ARG A 50 2.22 4.00 -5.20
N THR A 51 2.94 2.90 -5.06
CA THR A 51 4.34 2.92 -4.63
C THR A 51 5.09 1.67 -5.08
N ASN A 52 6.42 1.72 -5.03
CA ASN A 52 7.31 0.55 -4.98
C ASN A 52 7.98 0.40 -3.59
N ASN A 53 7.68 1.31 -2.64
CA ASN A 53 8.26 1.26 -1.31
C ASN A 53 7.60 0.17 -0.46
N GLU A 54 8.35 -0.91 -0.21
CA GLU A 54 7.90 -2.09 0.53
C GLU A 54 7.58 -1.78 2.00
N ASP A 55 8.20 -0.75 2.58
CA ASP A 55 8.02 -0.38 3.98
C ASP A 55 6.77 0.48 4.21
N LEU A 56 6.13 0.96 3.14
CA LEU A 56 5.05 1.94 3.25
C LEU A 56 3.80 1.36 3.93
N GLU A 57 3.49 0.07 3.72
CA GLU A 57 2.35 -0.59 4.37
C GLU A 57 2.53 -0.64 5.89
N LEU A 58 3.71 -1.03 6.36
CA LEU A 58 4.05 -1.06 7.79
C LEU A 58 4.05 0.36 8.37
N SER A 59 4.70 1.30 7.69
CA SER A 59 4.76 2.71 8.09
C SER A 59 3.36 3.29 8.29
N LYS A 60 2.44 3.05 7.35
CA LYS A 60 1.05 3.51 7.43
C LYS A 60 0.24 2.79 8.51
N THR A 61 0.50 1.51 8.73
CA THR A 61 -0.13 0.76 9.85
C THR A 61 0.24 1.41 11.18
N LEU A 62 1.54 1.64 11.41
CA LEU A 62 2.04 2.27 12.63
C LEU A 62 1.54 3.72 12.79
N GLU A 63 1.51 4.50 11.71
CA GLU A 63 0.98 5.87 11.73
C GLU A 63 -0.49 5.90 12.17
N PHE A 64 -1.34 5.07 11.59
CA PHE A 64 -2.75 5.01 11.97
C PHE A 64 -2.93 4.45 13.38
N MET A 65 -2.12 3.47 13.81
CA MET A 65 -2.13 2.99 15.20
C MET A 65 -1.75 4.09 16.18
N HIS A 66 -0.77 4.93 15.85
CA HIS A 66 -0.36 6.07 16.68
C HIS A 66 -1.48 7.11 16.79
N LEU A 67 -2.16 7.41 15.68
CA LEU A 67 -3.22 8.42 15.63
C LEU A 67 -4.54 7.98 16.25
N LEU A 68 -4.92 6.71 16.08
CA LEU A 68 -6.26 6.21 16.37
C LEU A 68 -6.28 5.17 17.49
N GLY A 69 -5.11 4.83 18.04
CA GLY A 69 -4.94 3.81 19.07
C GLY A 69 -4.67 2.42 18.48
N ILE A 70 -3.76 1.70 19.13
CA ILE A 70 -3.29 0.39 18.65
C ILE A 70 -4.42 -0.63 18.50
N ASP A 71 -5.48 -0.55 19.31
CA ASP A 71 -6.59 -1.50 19.29
C ASP A 71 -7.63 -1.23 18.18
N ASN A 72 -7.45 -0.14 17.43
CA ASN A 72 -8.39 0.29 16.38
C ASN A 72 -7.89 0.01 14.96
N VAL A 73 -6.64 -0.42 14.79
CA VAL A 73 -6.01 -0.54 13.46
C VAL A 73 -5.30 -1.87 13.30
N ARG A 74 -5.46 -2.53 12.15
CA ARG A 74 -4.67 -3.71 11.76
C ARG A 74 -4.18 -3.61 10.33
N GLY A 75 -3.06 -4.26 10.05
CA GLY A 75 -2.44 -4.25 8.72
C GLY A 75 -1.03 -4.76 8.78
N SER A 76 -0.40 -4.95 7.60
CA SER A 76 0.98 -5.44 7.52
C SER A 76 1.21 -6.69 8.42
N ILE A 77 2.33 -6.72 9.13
CA ILE A 77 2.68 -7.77 10.11
C ILE A 77 1.73 -7.80 11.32
N TYR A 78 1.05 -6.70 11.63
CA TYR A 78 0.07 -6.57 12.71
C TYR A 78 -1.37 -6.78 12.21
N SER A 79 -1.61 -7.81 11.41
CA SER A 79 -2.91 -8.05 10.76
C SER A 79 -3.86 -8.94 11.57
N ARG A 80 -3.36 -9.63 12.60
CA ARG A 80 -4.17 -10.48 13.50
C ARG A 80 -5.07 -9.62 14.39
N PRO A 81 -6.33 -10.02 14.68
CA PRO A 81 -7.23 -9.21 15.50
C PRO A 81 -6.66 -8.86 16.87
N ASP A 82 -6.01 -9.82 17.52
CA ASP A 82 -5.41 -9.63 18.84
C ASP A 82 -3.88 -9.63 18.70
N LEU A 83 -3.25 -8.57 19.21
CA LEU A 83 -1.80 -8.43 19.27
C LEU A 83 -1.29 -9.04 20.56
N SER A 84 -0.25 -9.86 20.46
CA SER A 84 0.51 -10.36 21.59
C SER A 84 1.16 -9.22 22.37
N PHE A 85 1.55 -9.49 23.61
CA PHE A 85 2.31 -8.53 24.43
C PHE A 85 3.58 -8.04 23.72
N LYS A 86 4.30 -8.96 23.05
CA LYS A 86 5.52 -8.63 22.30
C LYS A 86 5.23 -7.66 21.14
N GLU A 87 4.22 -7.96 20.32
CA GLU A 87 3.83 -7.07 19.20
C GLU A 87 3.38 -5.69 19.70
N ARG A 88 2.64 -5.63 20.81
CA ARG A 88 2.24 -4.36 21.44
C ARG A 88 3.47 -3.55 21.85
N LEU A 89 4.43 -4.17 22.51
CA LEU A 89 5.68 -3.52 22.92
C LEU A 89 6.47 -3.01 21.71
N GLU A 90 6.59 -3.81 20.65
CA GLU A 90 7.23 -3.41 19.40
C GLU A 90 6.57 -2.19 18.76
N VAL A 91 5.23 -2.13 18.74
CA VAL A 91 4.49 -0.97 18.23
C VAL A 91 4.82 0.29 19.04
N TYR A 92 4.79 0.21 20.37
CA TYR A 92 5.11 1.37 21.23
C TYR A 92 6.56 1.83 21.09
N LEU A 93 7.51 0.90 20.95
CA LEU A 93 8.90 1.25 20.67
C LEU A 93 9.04 1.98 19.32
N ASN A 94 8.27 1.58 18.31
CA ASN A 94 8.26 2.26 17.02
C ASN A 94 7.73 3.69 17.10
N PHE A 95 6.77 4.00 17.99
CA PHE A 95 6.21 5.35 18.13
C PHE A 95 7.23 6.41 18.57
N ASN A 96 8.31 5.99 19.24
CA ASN A 96 9.39 6.87 19.63
C ASN A 96 10.49 7.00 18.56
N ASN A 97 10.41 6.21 17.49
CA ASN A 97 11.47 6.06 16.49
C ASN A 97 10.96 6.43 15.09
N LYS A 98 10.65 7.72 14.89
CA LYS A 98 10.41 8.26 13.55
C LYS A 98 11.73 8.38 12.80
N CYS A 99 11.74 7.94 11.55
CA CYS A 99 12.85 8.16 10.62
C CYS A 99 13.12 9.67 10.48
N SER A 100 14.34 10.11 10.78
CA SER A 100 14.70 11.54 10.75
C SER A 100 14.72 12.13 9.34
N ARG A 101 14.78 11.30 8.30
CA ARG A 101 14.75 11.76 6.90
C ARG A 101 13.35 12.00 6.35
N CYS A 102 12.38 11.16 6.71
CA CYS A 102 11.03 11.20 6.11
C CYS A 102 9.88 11.28 7.11
N GLY A 103 10.17 11.23 8.42
CA GLY A 103 9.18 11.34 9.50
C GLY A 103 8.29 10.12 9.73
N ARG A 104 8.49 9.03 8.99
CA ARG A 104 7.67 7.81 9.09
C ARG A 104 8.21 6.83 10.13
N PHE A 105 7.34 5.95 10.61
CA PHE A 105 7.67 4.86 11.53
C PHE A 105 8.15 3.60 10.80
N GLY A 106 8.74 2.66 11.54
CA GLY A 106 9.00 1.29 11.05
C GLY A 106 10.33 1.09 10.32
N HIS A 107 11.16 2.14 10.16
CA HIS A 107 12.49 2.02 9.57
C HIS A 107 13.45 3.09 10.09
N SER A 108 14.76 2.83 9.98
CA SER A 108 15.81 3.78 10.30
C SER A 108 16.15 4.69 9.11
N SER A 109 16.83 5.81 9.35
CA SER A 109 17.21 6.76 8.29
C SER A 109 18.08 6.15 7.18
N ASN A 110 18.88 5.13 7.50
CA ASN A 110 19.70 4.40 6.52
C ASN A 110 18.85 3.51 5.61
N ASN A 111 17.71 3.03 6.12
CA ASN A 111 16.77 2.20 5.37
C ASN A 111 15.62 3.03 4.77
N CYS A 112 15.75 4.36 4.72
CA CYS A 112 14.70 5.24 4.19
C CYS A 112 14.59 5.11 2.67
N ARG A 113 13.46 4.58 2.20
CA ARG A 113 13.12 4.41 0.78
C ARG A 113 12.17 5.49 0.26
N CYS A 114 12.35 5.89 -0.99
CA CYS A 114 11.46 6.80 -1.71
C CYS A 114 10.07 6.18 -1.91
N ASP A 115 8.98 6.92 -1.64
CA ASP A 115 7.63 6.38 -1.76
C ASP A 115 7.11 6.26 -3.20
N ILE A 116 7.88 6.68 -4.18
CA ILE A 116 7.50 6.52 -5.58
C ILE A 116 8.20 5.29 -6.14
N CYS A 117 9.53 5.31 -6.20
CA CYS A 117 10.31 4.27 -6.85
C CYS A 117 10.78 3.15 -5.92
N GLY A 118 10.78 3.35 -4.59
CA GLY A 118 11.26 2.36 -3.62
C GLY A 118 12.77 2.39 -3.38
N GLU A 119 13.51 3.23 -4.10
CA GLU A 119 14.98 3.31 -4.01
C GLU A 119 15.46 4.18 -2.84
N TYR A 120 16.71 3.99 -2.45
CA TYR A 120 17.40 4.79 -1.43
C TYR A 120 17.95 6.11 -2.00
N GLY A 121 18.50 6.95 -1.13
CA GLY A 121 19.32 8.12 -1.51
C GLY A 121 18.54 9.39 -1.86
N HIS A 122 17.22 9.33 -2.03
CA HIS A 122 16.39 10.51 -2.32
C HIS A 122 14.99 10.40 -1.70
N LEU A 123 14.31 11.53 -1.56
CA LEU A 123 12.93 11.62 -1.10
C LEU A 123 11.96 11.75 -2.28
N SER A 124 10.67 11.52 -2.02
CA SER A 124 9.64 11.50 -3.07
C SER A 124 9.58 12.78 -3.90
N TYR A 125 9.85 13.95 -3.29
CA TYR A 125 9.85 15.24 -4.00
C TYR A 125 11.05 15.42 -4.95
N GLN A 126 12.07 14.56 -4.83
CA GLN A 126 13.26 14.53 -5.70
C GLN A 126 13.18 13.38 -6.72
N CYS A 127 12.12 12.56 -6.67
CA CYS A 127 12.02 11.39 -7.52
C CYS A 127 11.60 11.80 -8.94
N LEU A 128 12.39 11.37 -9.92
CA LEU A 128 12.11 11.62 -11.34
C LEU A 128 11.09 10.62 -11.93
N ASN A 129 10.76 9.55 -11.21
CA ASN A 129 9.78 8.58 -11.69
C ASN A 129 8.36 9.13 -11.54
N CYS A 130 7.52 8.85 -12.52
CA CYS A 130 6.11 9.21 -12.49
C CYS A 130 5.37 8.44 -11.37
N TYR A 131 4.74 9.16 -10.43
CA TYR A 131 4.03 8.51 -9.32
C TYR A 131 2.80 7.67 -9.75
N LYS A 132 2.27 7.86 -10.96
CA LYS A 132 1.10 7.12 -11.47
C LYS A 132 1.49 5.76 -12.05
N CYS A 133 2.55 5.71 -12.86
CA CYS A 133 2.94 4.51 -13.60
C CYS A 133 4.30 3.93 -13.18
N GLY A 134 5.14 4.70 -12.47
CA GLY A 134 6.50 4.33 -12.07
C GLY A 134 7.54 4.39 -13.19
N GLY A 135 7.16 4.88 -14.38
CA GLY A 135 8.08 5.08 -15.51
C GLY A 135 8.98 6.31 -15.31
N GLY A 136 10.04 6.39 -16.10
CA GLY A 136 11.03 7.47 -16.07
C GLY A 136 10.45 8.86 -16.45
N PRO A 137 11.32 9.88 -16.49
CA PRO A 137 10.94 11.30 -16.58
C PRO A 137 10.37 11.72 -17.94
N ASP A 138 10.23 10.79 -18.90
CA ASP A 138 9.78 11.04 -20.27
C ASP A 138 8.35 11.63 -20.37
N HIS A 139 7.65 11.77 -19.25
CA HIS A 139 6.33 12.38 -19.15
C HIS A 139 6.07 12.89 -17.72
N ASN A 140 5.24 13.93 -17.61
CA ASN A 140 4.81 14.46 -16.32
C ASN A 140 3.56 13.70 -15.81
N PHE A 141 3.12 14.02 -14.59
CA PHE A 141 1.99 13.32 -13.99
C PHE A 141 0.65 13.63 -14.67
N GLU A 142 0.50 14.79 -15.29
CA GLU A 142 -0.74 15.21 -15.97
C GLU A 142 -0.88 14.49 -17.31
N SER A 143 0.22 14.29 -18.03
CA SER A 143 0.26 13.62 -19.32
C SER A 143 0.46 12.10 -19.24
N CYS A 144 0.58 11.54 -18.02
CA CYS A 144 0.70 10.10 -17.83
C CYS A 144 -0.59 9.35 -18.21
N ASN A 145 -0.67 8.88 -19.46
CA ASN A 145 -1.70 7.99 -19.98
C ASN A 145 -1.27 6.50 -19.99
N LYS A 146 -0.07 6.18 -19.51
CA LYS A 146 0.47 4.82 -19.49
C LYS A 146 -0.23 3.98 -18.42
N CYS A 147 -0.75 2.83 -18.83
CA CYS A 147 -1.26 1.82 -17.92
C CYS A 147 -0.12 1.30 -17.06
N TYR A 148 -0.31 1.23 -15.74
CA TYR A 148 0.76 0.74 -14.87
C TYR A 148 1.03 -0.76 -14.98
N LYS A 149 0.03 -1.56 -15.41
CA LYS A 149 0.12 -3.02 -15.53
C LYS A 149 1.03 -3.42 -16.70
N CYS A 150 0.91 -2.75 -17.85
CA CYS A 150 1.65 -3.11 -19.07
C CYS A 150 2.50 -1.98 -19.67
N LYS A 151 2.50 -0.78 -19.08
CA LYS A 151 3.15 0.44 -19.58
C LYS A 151 2.63 0.98 -20.91
N SER A 152 1.72 0.28 -21.60
CA SER A 152 1.10 0.77 -22.82
C SER A 152 0.15 1.94 -22.54
N PRO A 153 0.16 2.98 -23.39
CA PRO A 153 -0.73 4.14 -23.25
C PRO A 153 -2.19 3.82 -23.64
N TYR A 154 -3.06 4.82 -23.50
CA TYR A 154 -4.42 4.88 -24.06
C TYR A 154 -5.43 3.83 -23.54
N HIS A 155 -5.25 3.32 -22.32
CA HIS A 155 -6.29 2.57 -21.63
C HIS A 155 -6.15 2.69 -20.12
N TYR A 156 -7.29 2.56 -19.42
CA TYR A 156 -7.31 2.46 -17.98
C TYR A 156 -6.92 1.06 -17.51
N TYR A 157 -6.44 0.95 -16.27
CA TYR A 157 -5.92 -0.32 -15.75
C TYR A 157 -6.96 -1.44 -15.64
N TRP A 158 -8.23 -1.10 -15.48
CA TRP A 158 -9.33 -2.06 -15.43
C TRP A 158 -9.65 -2.62 -16.82
N ASN A 159 -9.26 -1.92 -17.89
CA ASN A 159 -9.35 -2.39 -19.28
C ASN A 159 -8.06 -3.07 -19.76
N CYS A 160 -7.07 -3.24 -18.88
CA CYS A 160 -5.81 -3.88 -19.24
C CYS A 160 -5.91 -5.40 -19.07
N ASN A 161 -5.88 -6.11 -20.20
CA ASN A 161 -5.93 -7.58 -20.27
C ASN A 161 -4.57 -8.25 -20.06
N ASN A 162 -3.52 -7.48 -19.76
CA ASN A 162 -2.20 -8.03 -19.48
C ASN A 162 -2.11 -8.43 -18.01
N CYS A 163 -1.67 -9.66 -17.79
CA CYS A 163 -1.28 -10.16 -16.49
C CYS A 163 -0.17 -9.29 -15.92
N TYR A 164 -0.40 -8.73 -14.73
CA TYR A 164 0.58 -7.84 -14.12
C TYR A 164 1.83 -8.57 -13.57
N LYS A 165 1.81 -9.91 -13.47
CA LYS A 165 2.96 -10.71 -13.01
C LYS A 165 3.97 -10.96 -14.14
N CYS A 166 3.50 -11.46 -15.28
CA CYS A 166 4.37 -11.87 -16.39
C CYS A 166 4.29 -10.96 -17.63
N GLY A 167 3.36 -9.99 -17.66
CA GLY A 167 3.13 -9.13 -18.81
C GLY A 167 2.34 -9.78 -19.96
N GLY A 168 2.15 -11.10 -19.94
CA GLY A 168 1.38 -11.85 -20.93
C GLY A 168 -0.11 -11.50 -20.89
N SER A 169 -0.80 -11.59 -22.02
CA SER A 169 -2.23 -11.29 -22.14
C SER A 169 -3.11 -12.53 -21.96
N GLY A 170 -4.41 -12.32 -21.77
CA GLY A 170 -5.42 -13.40 -21.81
C GLY A 170 -5.62 -14.18 -20.51
N HIS A 171 -5.00 -13.78 -19.41
CA HIS A 171 -5.18 -14.40 -18.10
C HIS A 171 -5.01 -13.40 -16.95
N PHE A 172 -5.64 -13.66 -15.80
CA PHE A 172 -5.40 -12.88 -14.59
C PHE A 172 -4.17 -13.37 -13.84
N ALA A 173 -3.56 -12.55 -12.98
CA ALA A 173 -2.37 -12.95 -12.22
C ALA A 173 -2.56 -14.13 -11.25
N ARG A 174 -3.82 -14.47 -10.93
CA ARG A 174 -4.17 -15.67 -10.17
C ARG A 174 -4.07 -16.95 -11.01
N GLU A 175 -4.14 -16.82 -12.33
CA GLU A 175 -4.01 -17.87 -13.35
C GLU A 175 -2.62 -17.83 -14.02
N CYS A 176 -1.69 -17.06 -13.46
CA CYS A 176 -0.32 -16.93 -13.98
C CYS A 176 0.55 -18.06 -13.40
N TYR A 177 1.00 -18.96 -14.27
CA TYR A 177 1.86 -20.11 -13.96
C TYR A 177 3.37 -19.82 -14.12
N MET A 178 3.71 -18.54 -14.40
CA MET A 178 5.08 -18.02 -14.44
C MET A 178 5.40 -17.28 -13.15
#